data_AF-A0A210Q7C8-F1
#
_entry.id   AF-A0A210Q7C8-F1
#
_cell.length_a   1.000
_cell.length_b   1.000
_cell.length_c   1.000
_cell.angle_alpha   90.00
_cell.angle_beta   90.00
_cell.angle_gamma   90.00
#
_symmetry.space_group_name_H-M   'P 1'
#
loop_
_entity.id
_entity.type
_entity.pdbx_description
1 polymer ?
#
loop_
_entity_poly.entity_id
_entity_poly.type
_entity_poly.pdbx_seq_one_letter_code
_entity_poly.pdbx_strand_id
1 'polypeptide(L)'
;MPNGTMYIGIVREPFSHFRSFIRFLQPKYVLGIPGQNLVLEYLSRKVKKMSSTGRFDTLCYFMAFYLGFPKNLRLKDGYKIQNYLLKLDKELDIVLVVEFLDESIVLMRRILNWDLRYVLYGKLRVNKVENNLLKFGTNEENIHKRCAYLNNRLYNFFVHKLKQKIESQSPDFYDELTYFRKTRMKYNNFCLSAISEDHNNPEVVFEGTAWNKPFVITKKHCESYIFTM
;
A
#
# COMPACT_ATOMS: atom_id res chain seq x y z
N MET A 1 13.47 5.72 -22.01
CA MET A 1 11.98 5.68 -22.11
C MET A 1 11.51 6.94 -22.83
N PRO A 2 10.29 6.95 -23.41
CA PRO A 2 9.76 8.13 -24.09
C PRO A 2 9.73 9.36 -23.17
N ASN A 3 9.81 10.54 -23.78
CA ASN A 3 9.68 11.80 -23.05
C ASN A 3 8.29 11.87 -22.39
N GLY A 4 8.21 12.27 -21.11
CA GLY A 4 6.98 12.28 -20.33
C GLY A 4 6.59 10.97 -19.64
N THR A 5 7.48 9.96 -19.60
CA THR A 5 7.26 8.76 -18.77
C THR A 5 7.26 9.14 -17.28
N MET A 6 6.26 8.68 -16.54
CA MET A 6 6.17 8.87 -15.09
C MET A 6 6.32 7.56 -14.32
N TYR A 7 7.03 7.59 -13.21
CA TYR A 7 7.29 6.46 -12.34
C TYR A 7 6.48 6.57 -11.05
N ILE A 8 5.74 5.51 -10.76
CA ILE A 8 4.85 5.42 -9.60
C ILE A 8 5.41 4.38 -8.65
N GLY A 9 5.69 4.80 -7.42
CA GLY A 9 6.01 3.91 -6.30
C GLY A 9 4.80 3.66 -5.41
N ILE A 10 4.82 2.56 -4.65
CA ILE A 10 3.82 2.30 -3.60
C ILE A 10 4.56 1.87 -2.33
N VAL A 11 4.20 2.49 -1.21
CA VAL A 11 4.65 2.09 0.12
C VAL A 11 3.47 1.81 1.04
N ARG A 12 3.71 0.97 2.05
CA ARG A 12 2.71 0.56 3.05
C ARG A 12 3.36 0.50 4.41
N GLU A 13 2.58 0.74 5.47
CA GLU A 13 3.05 0.61 6.85
C GLU A 13 3.66 -0.80 7.03
N PRO A 14 4.95 -0.90 7.43
CA PRO A 14 5.68 -2.16 7.34
C PRO A 14 5.05 -3.33 8.11
N PHE A 15 4.52 -3.11 9.32
CA PHE A 15 3.94 -4.20 10.11
C PHE A 15 2.61 -4.68 9.55
N SER A 16 1.75 -3.76 9.12
CA SER A 16 0.49 -4.04 8.44
C SER A 16 0.73 -4.79 7.12
N HIS A 17 1.77 -4.41 6.39
CA HIS A 17 2.20 -5.11 5.18
C HIS A 17 2.67 -6.53 5.50
N PHE A 18 3.56 -6.69 6.47
CA PHE A 18 4.03 -8.00 6.94
C PHE A 18 2.87 -8.89 7.37
N ARG A 19 1.94 -8.38 8.19
CA ARG A 19 0.73 -9.10 8.61
C ARG A 19 -0.09 -9.56 7.41
N SER A 20 -0.32 -8.68 6.45
CA SER A 20 -1.06 -8.99 5.22
C SER A 20 -0.37 -10.11 4.43
N PHE A 21 0.94 -10.04 4.26
CA PHE A 21 1.74 -11.02 3.53
C PHE A 21 1.68 -12.40 4.19
N ILE A 22 1.88 -12.46 5.51
CA ILE A 22 1.87 -13.73 6.26
C ILE A 22 0.49 -14.39 6.20
N ARG A 23 -0.58 -13.61 6.38
CA ARG A 23 -1.95 -14.14 6.32
C ARG A 23 -2.35 -14.60 4.92
N PHE A 24 -1.93 -13.87 3.89
CA PHE A 24 -2.28 -14.18 2.51
C PHE A 24 -1.50 -15.38 1.96
N LEU A 25 -0.16 -15.38 2.09
CA LEU A 25 0.67 -16.42 1.50
C LEU A 25 0.88 -17.64 2.38
N GLN A 26 0.62 -17.53 3.69
CA GLN A 26 0.81 -18.62 4.65
C GLN A 26 2.15 -19.36 4.47
N PRO A 27 3.29 -18.64 4.48
CA PRO A 27 4.56 -19.22 4.07
C PRO A 27 5.00 -20.37 5.00
N LYS A 28 5.34 -21.52 4.41
CA LYS A 28 5.76 -22.73 5.12
C LYS A 28 6.94 -22.49 6.08
N TYR A 29 7.86 -21.60 5.74
CA TYR A 29 9.01 -21.28 6.60
C TYR A 29 8.64 -20.46 7.86
N VAL A 30 7.41 -19.95 7.95
CA VAL A 30 6.84 -19.37 9.18
C VAL A 30 5.94 -20.40 9.86
N LEU A 31 5.07 -21.07 9.10
CA LEU A 31 4.13 -22.05 9.65
C LEU A 31 4.79 -23.32 10.20
N GLY A 32 5.96 -23.69 9.68
CA GLY A 32 6.75 -24.84 10.15
C GLY A 32 7.63 -24.56 11.36
N ILE A 33 7.56 -23.36 11.95
CA ILE A 33 8.31 -23.05 13.16
C ILE A 33 7.61 -23.71 14.36
N PRO A 34 8.34 -24.39 15.26
CA PRO A 34 7.72 -24.91 16.48
C PRO A 34 7.37 -23.77 17.42
N GLY A 35 6.21 -23.85 18.08
CA GLY A 35 5.80 -22.92 19.14
C GLY A 35 4.33 -22.50 19.06
N GLN A 36 3.88 -21.75 20.06
CA GLN A 36 2.49 -21.27 20.16
C GLN A 36 2.28 -19.89 19.51
N ASN A 37 3.37 -19.20 19.16
CA ASN A 37 3.34 -17.90 18.52
C ASN A 37 4.39 -17.84 17.40
N LEU A 38 3.98 -18.28 16.21
CA LEU A 38 4.88 -18.51 15.09
C LEU A 38 5.50 -17.21 14.58
N VAL A 39 4.75 -16.12 14.65
CA VAL A 39 5.20 -14.79 14.22
C VAL A 39 6.31 -14.29 15.14
N LEU A 40 6.11 -14.37 16.46
CA LEU A 40 7.10 -13.95 17.44
C LEU A 40 8.39 -14.77 17.33
N GLU A 41 8.26 -16.09 17.21
CA GLU A 41 9.39 -17.01 17.06
C GLU A 41 10.18 -16.73 15.76
N TYR A 42 9.46 -16.53 14.65
CA TYR A 42 10.07 -16.15 13.37
C TYR A 42 10.88 -14.85 13.52
N LEU A 43 10.24 -13.77 13.99
CA LEU A 43 10.85 -12.45 14.08
C LEU A 43 12.05 -12.46 15.03
N SER A 44 11.96 -13.16 16.17
CA SER A 44 13.06 -13.26 17.13
C SER A 44 14.29 -13.94 16.54
N ARG A 45 14.10 -15.04 15.79
CA ARG A 45 15.19 -15.70 15.05
C ARG A 45 15.81 -14.78 14.01
N LYS A 46 14.99 -13.99 13.30
CA LYS A 46 15.49 -13.04 12.29
C LYS A 46 16.28 -11.90 12.90
N VAL A 47 15.76 -11.26 13.94
CA VAL A 47 16.47 -10.19 14.66
C VAL A 47 17.81 -10.70 15.19
N LYS A 48 17.85 -11.89 15.82
CA LYS A 48 19.11 -12.49 16.29
C LYS A 48 20.12 -12.68 15.15
N LYS A 49 19.70 -13.21 14.01
CA LYS A 49 20.54 -13.41 12.82
C LYS A 49 21.01 -12.08 12.19
N MET A 50 20.13 -11.08 12.14
CA MET A 50 20.47 -9.75 11.63
C MET A 50 21.52 -9.08 12.52
N SER A 51 21.36 -9.17 13.84
CA SER A 51 22.33 -8.62 14.80
C SER A 51 23.71 -9.29 14.68
N SER A 52 23.77 -10.60 14.43
CA SER A 52 25.06 -11.30 14.30
C SER A 52 25.75 -11.09 12.95
N THR A 53 24.98 -11.00 11.85
CA THR A 53 25.55 -10.92 10.49
C THR A 53 25.64 -9.49 9.94
N GLY A 54 24.91 -8.55 10.54
CA GLY A 54 24.73 -7.20 10.02
C GLY A 54 23.97 -7.11 8.69
N ARG A 55 23.40 -8.23 8.21
CA ARG A 55 22.64 -8.32 6.94
C ARG A 55 21.15 -8.19 7.21
N PHE A 56 20.43 -7.60 6.26
CA PHE A 56 18.96 -7.55 6.31
C PHE A 56 18.33 -8.92 6.05
N ASP A 57 17.21 -9.20 6.71
CA ASP A 57 16.36 -10.34 6.36
C ASP A 57 15.41 -9.97 5.23
N THR A 58 15.24 -10.89 4.26
CA THR A 58 14.45 -10.66 3.03
C THR A 58 13.01 -10.24 3.30
N LEU A 59 12.32 -10.82 4.28
CA LEU A 59 10.93 -10.44 4.56
C LEU A 59 10.82 -9.12 5.30
N CYS A 60 11.75 -8.85 6.20
CA CYS A 60 11.79 -7.58 6.92
C CYS A 60 12.23 -6.40 6.03
N TYR A 61 12.79 -6.68 4.85
CA TYR A 61 13.29 -5.70 3.88
C TYR A 61 12.56 -5.74 2.52
N PHE A 62 11.51 -6.57 2.40
CA PHE A 62 10.81 -6.84 1.15
C PHE A 62 10.47 -5.57 0.33
N MET A 63 9.83 -4.56 0.93
CA MET A 63 9.41 -3.37 0.19
C MET A 63 10.59 -2.58 -0.39
N ALA A 64 11.63 -2.35 0.40
CA ALA A 64 12.83 -1.68 -0.07
C ALA A 64 13.63 -2.53 -1.08
N PHE A 65 13.59 -3.87 -0.98
CA PHE A 65 14.14 -4.76 -2.01
C PHE A 65 13.47 -4.53 -3.37
N TYR A 66 12.14 -4.47 -3.44
CA TYR A 66 11.40 -4.25 -4.70
C TYR A 66 11.61 -2.85 -5.28
N LEU A 67 11.91 -1.86 -4.44
CA LEU A 67 12.30 -0.51 -4.86
C LEU A 67 13.81 -0.40 -5.18
N GLY A 68 14.51 -1.53 -5.28
CA GLY A 68 15.85 -1.61 -5.84
C GLY A 68 16.98 -1.23 -4.88
N PHE A 69 16.73 -1.11 -3.58
CA PHE A 69 17.83 -0.82 -2.63
C PHE A 69 18.96 -1.87 -2.76
N PRO A 70 20.24 -1.46 -2.59
CA PRO A 70 21.38 -2.35 -2.83
C PRO A 70 21.37 -3.58 -1.92
N LYS A 71 21.58 -4.78 -2.49
CA LYS A 71 21.59 -6.05 -1.73
C LYS A 71 22.76 -6.16 -0.73
N ASN A 72 23.84 -5.41 -0.95
CA ASN A 72 25.01 -5.40 -0.08
C ASN A 72 24.89 -4.40 1.09
N LEU A 73 23.80 -3.64 1.17
CA LEU A 73 23.53 -2.68 2.22
C LEU A 73 23.50 -3.35 3.60
N ARG A 74 24.12 -2.71 4.58
CA ARG A 74 24.21 -3.19 5.97
C ARG A 74 23.42 -2.28 6.91
N LEU A 75 23.09 -2.79 8.09
CA LEU A 75 22.37 -2.04 9.13
C LEU A 75 23.06 -0.73 9.52
N LYS A 76 24.39 -0.66 9.43
CA LYS A 76 25.19 0.52 9.78
C LYS A 76 25.33 1.54 8.64
N ASP A 77 24.85 1.23 7.44
CA ASP A 77 25.00 2.10 6.25
C ASP A 77 23.98 3.26 6.21
N GLY A 78 23.80 3.98 7.31
CA GLY A 78 22.77 5.02 7.46
C GLY A 78 22.85 6.11 6.37
N TYR A 79 24.05 6.54 6.01
CA TYR A 79 24.28 7.52 4.94
C TYR A 79 23.87 6.98 3.55
N LYS A 80 24.21 5.73 3.24
CA LYS A 80 23.82 5.12 1.95
C LYS A 80 22.31 4.92 1.86
N ILE A 81 21.66 4.56 2.97
CA ILE A 81 20.19 4.49 3.05
C ILE A 81 19.58 5.86 2.74
N GLN A 82 20.07 6.91 3.39
CA GLN A 82 19.57 8.27 3.16
C GLN A 82 19.75 8.73 1.71
N ASN A 83 20.93 8.50 1.13
CA ASN A 83 21.19 8.85 -0.27
C ASN A 83 20.27 8.09 -1.23
N TYR A 84 20.00 6.80 -0.96
CA TYR A 84 19.10 6.02 -1.80
C TYR A 84 17.64 6.47 -1.66
N LEU A 85 17.19 6.90 -0.48
CA LEU A 85 15.87 7.52 -0.31
C LEU A 85 15.74 8.80 -1.15
N LEU A 86 16.75 9.67 -1.11
CA LEU A 86 16.78 10.88 -1.92
C LEU A 86 16.86 10.59 -3.43
N LYS A 87 17.53 9.51 -3.81
CA LYS A 87 17.53 9.02 -5.19
C LYS A 87 16.12 8.62 -5.63
N LEU A 88 15.43 7.79 -4.83
CA LEU A 88 14.06 7.39 -5.11
C LEU A 88 13.10 8.57 -5.18
N ASP A 89 13.26 9.58 -4.31
CA ASP A 89 12.46 10.82 -4.34
C ASP A 89 12.62 11.60 -5.65
N LYS A 90 13.78 11.50 -6.31
CA LYS A 90 14.05 12.13 -7.61
C LYS A 90 13.58 11.29 -8.79
N GLU A 91 13.62 9.97 -8.67
CA GLU A 91 13.28 9.05 -9.76
C GLU A 91 11.78 8.70 -9.80
N LEU A 92 11.09 8.73 -8.65
CA LEU A 92 9.66 8.45 -8.55
C LEU A 92 8.89 9.77 -8.54
N ASP A 93 8.13 10.03 -9.60
CA ASP A 93 7.30 11.22 -9.71
C ASP A 93 6.22 11.27 -8.62
N ILE A 94 5.68 10.10 -8.28
CA ILE A 94 4.71 9.93 -7.21
C ILE A 94 4.93 8.63 -6.45
N VAL A 95 4.75 8.69 -5.13
CA VAL A 95 4.71 7.51 -4.27
C VAL A 95 3.39 7.48 -3.54
N LEU A 96 2.60 6.44 -3.80
CA LEU A 96 1.34 6.20 -3.11
C LEU A 96 1.61 5.59 -1.75
N VAL A 97 0.94 6.10 -0.72
CA VAL A 97 0.99 5.53 0.63
C VAL A 97 -0.34 4.85 0.91
N VAL A 98 -0.33 3.54 1.13
CA VAL A 98 -1.56 2.74 1.29
C VAL A 98 -2.44 3.25 2.45
N GLU A 99 -1.84 3.74 3.53
CA GLU A 99 -2.55 4.31 4.68
C GLU A 99 -3.20 5.68 4.40
N PHE A 100 -2.80 6.34 3.31
CA PHE A 100 -3.33 7.62 2.79
C PHE A 100 -3.69 7.45 1.31
N LEU A 101 -4.29 6.30 0.96
CA LEU A 101 -4.46 5.92 -0.45
C LEU A 101 -5.38 6.87 -1.20
N ASP A 102 -6.45 7.35 -0.56
CA ASP A 102 -7.36 8.32 -1.19
C ASP A 102 -6.61 9.62 -1.52
N GLU A 103 -5.88 10.17 -0.55
CA GLU A 103 -5.05 11.36 -0.73
C GLU A 103 -4.01 11.16 -1.84
N SER A 104 -3.35 10.01 -1.82
CA SER A 104 -2.33 9.64 -2.81
C SER A 104 -2.92 9.57 -4.22
N ILE A 105 -4.11 8.99 -4.37
CA ILE A 105 -4.79 8.86 -5.65
C ILE A 105 -5.28 10.21 -6.16
N VAL A 106 -5.85 11.06 -5.30
CA VAL A 106 -6.27 12.42 -5.69
C VAL A 106 -5.06 13.23 -6.17
N LEU A 107 -3.94 13.15 -5.47
CA LEU A 107 -2.70 13.80 -5.88
C LEU A 107 -2.20 13.24 -7.22
N MET A 108 -2.19 11.91 -7.38
CA MET A 108 -1.81 11.24 -8.63
C MET A 108 -2.67 11.71 -9.80
N ARG A 109 -3.98 11.80 -9.58
CA ARG A 109 -4.95 12.22 -10.58
C ARG A 109 -4.67 13.64 -11.08
N ARG A 110 -4.38 14.57 -10.17
CA ARG A 110 -3.98 15.96 -10.52
C ARG A 110 -2.69 15.98 -11.34
N ILE A 111 -1.69 15.21 -10.92
CA ILE A 111 -0.38 15.15 -11.60
C ILE A 111 -0.48 14.54 -13.00
N LEU A 112 -1.21 13.43 -13.14
CA LEU A 112 -1.37 12.71 -14.41
C LEU A 112 -2.48 13.29 -15.30
N ASN A 113 -3.22 14.28 -14.81
CA ASN A 113 -4.43 14.81 -15.44
C ASN A 113 -5.43 13.69 -15.82
N TRP A 114 -5.61 12.72 -14.93
CA TRP A 114 -6.49 11.58 -15.16
C TRP A 114 -7.95 11.90 -14.85
N ASP A 115 -8.84 11.36 -15.69
CA ASP A 115 -10.27 11.39 -15.39
C ASP A 115 -10.56 10.59 -14.12
N LEU A 116 -11.44 11.12 -13.27
CA LEU A 116 -11.81 10.51 -12.00
C LEU A 116 -12.27 9.06 -12.16
N ARG A 117 -12.95 8.74 -13.27
CA ARG A 117 -13.39 7.36 -13.59
C ARG A 117 -12.30 6.31 -13.48
N TYR A 118 -11.10 6.64 -13.94
CA TYR A 118 -10.02 5.66 -14.11
C TYR A 118 -9.25 5.40 -12.82
N VAL A 119 -9.54 6.16 -11.77
CA VAL A 119 -8.87 6.05 -10.47
C VAL A 119 -9.81 5.56 -9.36
N LEU A 120 -11.06 5.24 -9.70
CA LEU A 120 -12.00 4.62 -8.76
C LEU A 120 -11.57 3.19 -8.45
N TYR A 121 -11.63 2.83 -7.18
CA TYR A 121 -11.19 1.54 -6.70
C TYR A 121 -12.09 1.00 -5.59
N GLY A 122 -12.07 -0.33 -5.44
CA GLY A 122 -12.80 -1.04 -4.41
C GLY A 122 -11.97 -1.44 -3.21
N LYS A 123 -12.64 -1.68 -2.09
CA LYS A 123 -12.03 -2.44 -1.00
C LYS A 123 -12.18 -3.92 -1.30
N LEU A 124 -11.08 -4.58 -1.65
CA LEU A 124 -11.02 -6.03 -1.75
C LEU A 124 -11.31 -6.67 -0.39
N ARG A 125 -12.24 -7.62 -0.36
CA ARG A 125 -12.44 -8.50 0.79
C ARG A 125 -11.44 -9.65 0.66
N VAL A 126 -10.28 -9.52 1.29
CA VAL A 126 -9.39 -10.68 1.40
C VAL A 126 -9.98 -11.61 2.46
N ASN A 127 -10.33 -12.84 2.05
CA ASN A 127 -10.68 -13.92 2.97
C ASN A 127 -9.53 -14.10 3.95
N LYS A 128 -9.72 -13.65 5.19
CA LYS A 128 -8.74 -13.77 6.25
C LYS A 128 -8.77 -15.21 6.72
N VAL A 129 -7.82 -16.02 6.28
CA VAL A 129 -7.57 -17.29 6.95
C VAL A 129 -7.11 -16.95 8.36
N GLU A 130 -7.94 -17.30 9.34
CA GLU A 130 -7.58 -17.18 10.75
C GLU A 130 -6.76 -18.40 11.16
N ASN A 131 -5.55 -18.14 11.63
CA ASN A 131 -4.69 -19.14 12.25
C ASN A 131 -4.34 -18.63 13.64
N ASN A 132 -4.81 -19.35 14.67
CA ASN A 132 -4.66 -18.95 16.07
C ASN A 132 -3.19 -18.90 16.53
N LEU A 133 -2.29 -19.54 15.79
CA LEU A 133 -0.84 -19.51 16.03
C LEU A 133 -0.16 -18.27 15.40
N LEU A 134 -0.84 -17.57 14.49
CA LEU A 134 -0.38 -16.32 13.88
C LEU A 134 -0.88 -15.09 14.65
N LYS A 135 -0.12 -14.69 15.67
CA LYS A 135 -0.41 -13.53 16.51
C LYS A 135 0.25 -12.26 15.94
N PHE A 136 -0.44 -11.13 16.02
CA PHE A 136 0.03 -9.83 15.50
C PHE A 136 -0.33 -8.70 16.47
N GLY A 137 0.11 -8.83 17.72
CA GLY A 137 -0.07 -7.81 18.75
C GLY A 137 1.16 -6.91 18.90
N THR A 138 1.18 -6.16 20.01
CA THR A 138 2.21 -5.17 20.32
C THR A 138 3.61 -5.78 20.41
N ASN A 139 3.75 -7.00 20.92
CA ASN A 139 5.05 -7.66 21.06
C ASN A 139 5.66 -8.00 19.70
N GLU A 140 4.86 -8.55 18.79
CA GLU A 140 5.31 -8.87 17.43
C GLU A 140 5.63 -7.59 16.66
N GLU A 141 4.81 -6.54 16.81
CA GLU A 141 5.06 -5.24 16.19
C GLU A 141 6.41 -4.64 16.64
N ASN A 142 6.67 -4.66 17.96
CA ASN A 142 7.90 -4.09 18.51
C ASN A 142 9.16 -4.81 18.01
N ILE A 143 9.11 -6.14 17.88
CA ILE A 143 10.25 -6.91 17.34
C ILE A 143 10.33 -6.74 15.83
N HIS A 144 9.19 -6.71 15.13
CA HIS A 144 9.14 -6.44 13.70
C HIS A 144 9.76 -5.08 13.36
N LYS A 145 9.51 -4.02 14.14
CA LYS A 145 10.13 -2.70 13.95
C LYS A 145 11.67 -2.77 13.92
N ARG A 146 12.27 -3.60 14.78
CA ARG A 146 13.73 -3.82 14.80
C ARG A 146 14.21 -4.55 13.55
N CYS A 147 13.45 -5.57 13.12
CA CYS A 147 13.75 -6.33 11.90
C CYS A 147 13.60 -5.46 10.64
N ALA A 148 12.53 -4.69 10.56
CA ALA A 148 12.12 -3.91 9.40
C ALA A 148 12.66 -2.48 9.42
N TYR A 149 13.85 -2.25 10.00
CA TYR A 149 14.45 -0.93 10.12
C TYR A 149 14.44 -0.14 8.81
N LEU A 150 14.84 -0.77 7.70
CA LEU A 150 14.94 -0.12 6.40
C LEU A 150 13.56 0.18 5.79
N ASN A 151 12.61 -0.77 5.86
CA ASN A 151 11.24 -0.54 5.41
C ASN A 151 10.55 0.57 6.22
N ASN A 152 10.84 0.69 7.52
CA ASN A 152 10.34 1.79 8.36
C ASN A 152 10.92 3.15 7.94
N ARG A 153 12.23 3.23 7.67
CA ARG A 153 12.87 4.46 7.16
C ARG A 153 12.26 4.88 5.82
N LEU A 154 12.07 3.92 4.92
CA LEU A 154 11.44 4.13 3.62
C LEU A 154 9.99 4.63 3.73
N TYR A 155 9.17 3.93 4.51
CA TYR A 155 7.78 4.30 4.73
C TYR A 155 7.65 5.71 5.33
N ASN A 156 8.38 5.99 6.41
CA ASN A 156 8.32 7.29 7.09
C ASN A 156 8.79 8.44 6.19
N PHE A 157 9.83 8.21 5.37
CA PHE A 157 10.32 9.20 4.42
C PHE A 157 9.22 9.57 3.41
N PHE A 158 8.56 8.59 2.79
CA PHE A 158 7.53 8.86 1.79
C PHE A 158 6.19 9.33 2.39
N VAL A 159 5.84 8.93 3.62
CA VAL A 159 4.73 9.54 4.36
C VAL A 159 4.97 11.04 4.55
N HIS A 160 6.18 11.42 4.96
CA HIS A 160 6.52 12.82 5.14
C HIS A 160 6.47 13.60 3.81
N LYS A 161 7.03 13.03 2.73
CA LYS A 161 6.96 13.62 1.38
C LYS A 161 5.53 13.76 0.87
N LEU A 162 4.67 12.77 1.09
CA LEU A 162 3.27 12.86 0.71
C LEU A 162 2.58 14.00 1.45
N LYS A 163 2.76 14.12 2.77
CA LYS A 163 2.18 15.19 3.58
C LYS A 163 2.60 16.57 3.08
N GLN A 164 3.90 16.76 2.79
CA GLN A 164 4.39 18.00 2.19
C GLN A 164 3.74 18.31 0.84
N LYS A 165 3.61 17.29 -0.04
CA LYS A 165 2.93 17.46 -1.33
C LYS A 165 1.47 17.86 -1.15
N ILE A 166 0.76 17.29 -0.19
CA ILE A 166 -0.63 17.64 0.14
C ILE A 166 -0.72 19.07 0.69
N GLU A 167 0.15 19.45 1.63
CA GLU A 167 0.19 20.80 2.21
C GLU A 167 0.47 21.89 1.15
N SER A 168 1.19 21.54 0.09
CA SER A 168 1.45 22.44 -1.04
C SER A 168 0.31 22.55 -2.06
N GLN A 169 -0.76 21.75 -1.93
CA GLN A 169 -1.90 21.82 -2.85
C GLN A 169 -2.73 23.08 -2.61
N SER A 170 -3.46 23.47 -3.66
CA SER A 170 -4.49 24.50 -3.56
C SER A 170 -5.60 24.08 -2.58
N PRO A 171 -6.30 25.04 -1.94
CA PRO A 171 -7.30 24.75 -0.90
C PRO A 171 -8.43 23.80 -1.32
N ASP A 172 -8.80 23.80 -2.61
CA ASP A 172 -9.83 22.94 -3.20
C ASP A 172 -9.46 21.45 -3.18
N PHE A 173 -8.21 21.08 -2.85
CA PHE A 173 -7.78 19.69 -2.71
C PHE A 173 -8.61 18.92 -1.69
N TYR A 174 -8.97 19.54 -0.56
CA TYR A 174 -9.73 18.85 0.47
C TYR A 174 -11.20 18.67 0.09
N ASP A 175 -11.76 19.61 -0.68
CA ASP A 175 -13.09 19.48 -1.28
C ASP A 175 -13.11 18.37 -2.34
N GLU A 176 -12.09 18.34 -3.20
CA GLU A 176 -11.89 17.26 -4.17
C GLU A 176 -11.76 15.91 -3.47
N LEU A 177 -10.96 15.82 -2.41
CA LEU A 177 -10.75 14.58 -1.66
C LEU A 177 -12.06 14.08 -1.03
N THR A 178 -12.86 15.00 -0.49
CA THR A 178 -14.18 14.70 0.08
C THR A 178 -15.13 14.19 -1.01
N TYR A 179 -15.13 14.83 -2.18
CA TYR A 179 -15.89 14.39 -3.34
C TYR A 179 -15.44 13.01 -3.81
N PHE A 180 -14.13 12.81 -4.01
CA PHE A 180 -13.53 11.56 -4.45
C PHE A 180 -13.93 10.41 -3.52
N ARG A 181 -13.86 10.59 -2.21
CA ARG A 181 -14.28 9.57 -1.22
C ARG A 181 -15.75 9.19 -1.38
N LYS A 182 -16.66 10.17 -1.51
CA LYS A 182 -18.09 9.91 -1.73
C LYS A 182 -18.32 9.13 -3.02
N THR A 183 -17.69 9.56 -4.11
CA THR A 183 -17.79 8.94 -5.43
C THR A 183 -17.24 7.51 -5.43
N ARG A 184 -16.08 7.30 -4.80
CA ARG A 184 -15.46 5.98 -4.62
C ARG A 184 -16.31 5.06 -3.76
N MET A 185 -17.02 5.55 -2.74
CA MET A 185 -17.96 4.74 -1.98
C MET A 185 -19.18 4.33 -2.82
N LYS A 186 -19.76 5.27 -3.58
CA LYS A 186 -20.88 4.98 -4.50
C LYS A 186 -20.48 3.93 -5.53
N TYR A 187 -19.30 4.06 -6.14
CA TYR A 187 -18.72 3.04 -7.04
C TYR A 187 -18.57 1.68 -6.37
N ASN A 188 -17.94 1.63 -5.18
CA ASN A 188 -17.73 0.38 -4.45
C ASN A 188 -19.05 -0.30 -4.07
N ASN A 189 -20.06 0.45 -3.65
CA ASN A 189 -21.37 -0.11 -3.30
C ASN A 189 -22.08 -0.67 -4.52
N PHE A 190 -22.04 0.03 -5.66
CA PHE A 190 -22.57 -0.47 -6.92
C PHE A 190 -21.87 -1.76 -7.36
N CYS A 191 -20.55 -1.83 -7.28
CA CYS A 191 -19.84 -3.05 -7.66
C CYS A 191 -20.12 -4.22 -6.70
N LEU A 192 -20.25 -3.97 -5.39
CA LEU A 192 -20.67 -5.02 -4.45
C LEU A 192 -22.09 -5.50 -4.72
N SER A 193 -23.04 -4.59 -5.00
CA SER A 193 -24.42 -4.97 -5.32
C SER A 193 -24.54 -5.68 -6.66
N ALA A 194 -23.70 -5.34 -7.64
CA ALA A 194 -23.68 -5.99 -8.94
C ALA A 194 -23.20 -7.46 -8.87
N ILE A 195 -22.45 -7.83 -7.81
CA ILE A 195 -21.92 -9.18 -7.57
C ILE A 195 -22.90 -10.02 -6.74
N SER A 196 -23.59 -9.42 -5.76
CA SER A 196 -24.73 -10.08 -5.12
C SER A 196 -25.88 -10.19 -6.14
N GLU A 197 -26.64 -11.28 -6.15
CA GLU A 197 -27.77 -11.53 -7.07
C GLU A 197 -28.95 -10.52 -6.96
N ASP A 198 -28.75 -9.39 -6.28
CA ASP A 198 -29.70 -8.30 -6.10
C ASP A 198 -29.69 -7.38 -7.34
N HIS A 199 -30.51 -7.72 -8.33
CA HIS A 199 -30.51 -7.18 -9.70
C HIS A 199 -31.22 -5.83 -9.87
N ASN A 200 -31.05 -4.88 -8.95
CA ASN A 200 -31.89 -3.68 -8.99
C ASN A 200 -31.41 -2.55 -9.93
N ASN A 201 -30.15 -2.53 -10.41
CA ASN A 201 -29.71 -1.55 -11.43
C ASN A 201 -28.55 -2.05 -12.33
N PRO A 202 -28.62 -1.87 -13.67
CA PRO A 202 -27.56 -2.28 -14.60
C PRO A 202 -26.35 -1.32 -14.61
N GLU A 203 -26.57 -0.08 -14.16
CA GLU A 203 -25.57 0.98 -14.20
C GLU A 203 -25.77 2.00 -13.06
N VAL A 204 -24.75 2.82 -12.85
CA VAL A 204 -24.79 3.96 -11.94
C VAL A 204 -24.23 5.20 -12.64
N VAL A 205 -24.97 6.30 -12.55
CA VAL A 205 -24.63 7.59 -13.16
C VAL A 205 -23.92 8.48 -12.14
N PHE A 206 -22.89 9.18 -12.60
CA PHE A 206 -22.16 10.20 -11.88
C PHE A 206 -22.26 11.51 -12.63
N GLU A 207 -22.90 12.50 -12.00
CA GLU A 207 -23.07 13.83 -12.58
C GLU A 207 -21.74 14.57 -12.73
N GLY A 208 -21.74 15.55 -13.63
CA GLY A 208 -20.60 16.44 -13.84
C GLY A 208 -20.39 17.37 -12.65
N THR A 209 -19.13 17.61 -12.30
CA THR A 209 -18.73 18.53 -11.23
C THR A 209 -17.49 19.32 -11.64
N ALA A 210 -16.95 20.13 -10.74
CA ALA A 210 -15.65 20.77 -10.92
C ALA A 210 -14.50 19.76 -11.12
N TRP A 211 -14.66 18.50 -10.67
CA TRP A 211 -13.60 17.50 -10.65
C TRP A 211 -13.76 16.37 -11.67
N ASN A 212 -14.90 16.27 -12.35
CA ASN A 212 -15.14 15.24 -13.37
C ASN A 212 -16.21 15.69 -14.38
N LYS A 213 -16.08 15.21 -15.62
CA LYS A 213 -17.19 15.21 -16.57
C LYS A 213 -18.23 14.16 -16.16
N PRO A 214 -19.50 14.27 -16.58
CA PRO A 214 -20.48 13.21 -16.33
C PRO A 214 -20.00 11.86 -16.86
N PHE A 215 -20.30 10.79 -16.14
CA PHE A 215 -19.98 9.44 -16.59
C PHE A 215 -20.89 8.35 -16.01
N VAL A 216 -20.87 7.20 -16.67
CA VAL A 216 -21.64 6.01 -16.28
C VAL A 216 -20.69 4.85 -16.00
N ILE A 217 -20.96 4.12 -14.92
CA ILE A 217 -20.31 2.85 -14.59
C ILE A 217 -21.34 1.74 -14.74
N THR A 218 -20.99 0.72 -15.51
CA THR A 218 -21.80 -0.49 -15.73
C THR A 218 -21.19 -1.70 -15.05
N LYS A 219 -21.91 -2.82 -14.97
CA LYS A 219 -21.40 -4.07 -14.37
C LYS A 219 -20.05 -4.53 -14.94
N LYS A 220 -19.78 -4.30 -16.23
CA LYS A 220 -18.49 -4.64 -16.87
C LYS A 220 -17.30 -3.96 -16.20
N HIS A 221 -17.49 -2.74 -15.69
CA HIS A 221 -16.45 -2.00 -14.99
C HIS A 221 -16.16 -2.55 -13.57
N CYS A 222 -16.93 -3.53 -13.12
CA CYS A 222 -16.74 -4.19 -11.83
C CYS A 222 -16.11 -5.59 -11.98
N GLU A 223 -15.76 -6.02 -13.20
CA GLU A 223 -15.18 -7.35 -13.46
C GLU A 223 -13.94 -7.65 -12.60
N SER A 224 -13.09 -6.65 -12.33
CA SER A 224 -11.91 -6.82 -11.49
C SER A 224 -12.21 -7.13 -10.02
N TYR A 225 -13.42 -6.86 -9.52
CA TYR A 225 -13.84 -7.25 -8.17
C TYR A 225 -14.15 -8.76 -8.10
N ILE A 226 -14.59 -9.35 -9.20
CA ILE A 226 -15.08 -10.74 -9.26
C ILE A 226 -13.91 -11.72 -9.07
N PHE A 227 -12.73 -11.42 -9.62
CA PHE A 227 -11.54 -12.28 -9.56
C PHE A 227 -10.78 -12.26 -8.23
N THR A 228 -11.30 -11.56 -7.21
CA THR A 228 -10.61 -11.31 -5.94
C THR A 228 -11.37 -11.78 -4.69
N MET A 229 -12.55 -12.38 -4.86
CA MET A 229 -13.25 -13.15 -3.81
C MET A 229 -12.79 -14.60 -3.84
#